data_AF-A0A494X657-F1
#
_entry.id   AF-A0A494X657-F1
#
_cell.length_a   1.000
_cell.length_b   1.000
_cell.length_c   1.000
_cell.angle_alpha   90.00
_cell.angle_beta   90.00
_cell.angle_gamma   90.00
#
_symmetry.space_group_name_H-M   'P 1'
#
loop_
_entity.id
_entity.type
_entity.pdbx_description
1 polymer ?
#
loop_
_entity_poly.entity_id
_entity_poly.type
_entity_poly.pdbx_seq_one_letter_code
_entity_poly.pdbx_strand_id
1 'polypeptide(L)'
;MSRYHDLFSTAPLKDFGLVEFAADDMASRRIIGNAIEEFASHEQPPLSARYDNSQQLLMLMSKLQRKLPVGDAESVRCRISCDSDNNAENDQHASDGWFPLSGLFGEVGGKSVSETILYRLFTTYLQPIVQLNGNVVGYEFLLRPMPEQMPFRPAELFDKARKIGQHSFLDRAARQSAIRMGASHLQEGVKRFINFLPSSLHRPSACLQGTFELMKEVGTDPGDYVFEVIETEPLDDPRLSDVFDVYRRQGARLALDDVGSGFATLNAVELLQPDYVKMDRRWISGCDKDPGKQRYIHNLLDRVSRFNGVVLAEGVEREAEWDYLRQAGVPLFQGYLFGRAMPVPSAVPAGVY
;
A
#
# COMPACT_ATOMS: atom_id res chain seq x y z
N MET A 1 8.53 2.56 24.67
CA MET A 1 8.29 1.75 23.45
C MET A 1 9.26 0.58 23.45
N SER A 2 8.82 -0.63 23.09
CA SER A 2 9.67 -1.83 23.08
C SER A 2 10.97 -1.59 22.31
N ARG A 3 12.11 -1.99 22.90
CA ARG A 3 13.44 -1.95 22.26
C ARG A 3 13.50 -2.82 20.99
N TYR A 4 12.64 -3.84 20.94
CA TYR A 4 12.59 -4.83 19.87
C TYR A 4 11.25 -4.78 19.12
N HIS A 5 11.30 -5.07 17.83
CA HIS A 5 10.12 -5.26 16.98
C HIS A 5 9.29 -6.44 17.51
N ASP A 6 8.00 -6.20 17.67
CA ASP A 6 7.03 -7.21 18.07
C ASP A 6 6.37 -7.80 16.81
N LEU A 7 6.66 -9.07 16.54
CA LEU A 7 6.11 -9.80 15.39
C LEU A 7 4.57 -9.91 15.44
N PHE A 8 3.98 -9.83 16.64
CA PHE A 8 2.53 -9.88 16.82
C PHE A 8 1.87 -8.50 16.73
N SER A 9 2.67 -7.43 16.63
CA SER A 9 2.16 -6.09 16.41
C SER A 9 1.84 -5.83 14.93
N THR A 10 0.97 -4.85 14.68
CA THR A 10 0.72 -4.34 13.33
C THR A 10 1.77 -3.33 12.88
N ALA A 11 2.79 -3.05 13.69
CA ALA A 11 3.81 -2.06 13.37
C ALA A 11 4.72 -2.54 12.22
N PRO A 12 5.10 -1.68 11.28
CA PRO A 12 6.05 -2.05 10.24
C PRO A 12 7.46 -2.24 10.80
N LEU A 13 8.25 -3.07 10.11
CA LEU A 13 9.70 -3.06 10.21
C LEU A 13 10.23 -1.67 9.79
N LYS A 14 11.26 -1.20 10.48
CA LYS A 14 11.90 0.09 10.19
C LYS A 14 12.96 -0.05 9.11
N ASP A 15 13.28 1.05 8.47
CA ASP A 15 14.27 1.11 7.40
C ASP A 15 15.70 0.80 7.86
N PHE A 16 16.02 1.01 9.14
CA PHE A 16 17.33 0.72 9.71
C PHE A 16 17.20 0.04 11.08
N GLY A 17 18.24 -0.69 11.48
CA GLY A 17 18.27 -1.39 12.74
C GLY A 17 19.39 -2.42 12.85
N LEU A 18 19.29 -3.24 13.89
CA LEU A 18 20.15 -4.37 14.16
C LEU A 18 19.29 -5.62 14.22
N VAL A 19 19.62 -6.64 13.41
CA VAL A 19 19.04 -7.97 13.54
C VAL A 19 20.04 -8.90 14.22
N GLU A 20 19.57 -9.65 15.20
CA GLU A 20 20.34 -10.64 15.94
C GLU A 20 19.73 -12.03 15.72
N PHE A 21 20.58 -13.05 15.59
CA PHE A 21 20.19 -14.42 15.35
C PHE A 21 20.74 -15.36 16.43
N ALA A 22 19.92 -16.33 16.82
CA ALA A 22 20.27 -17.44 17.70
C ALA A 22 19.85 -18.75 17.04
N ALA A 23 20.83 -19.63 16.81
CA ALA A 23 20.62 -20.96 16.28
C ALA A 23 21.39 -21.96 17.15
N ASP A 24 20.81 -23.12 17.41
CA ASP A 24 21.42 -24.15 18.25
C ASP A 24 22.33 -25.09 17.45
N ASP A 25 22.01 -25.33 16.18
CA ASP A 25 22.76 -26.20 15.30
C ASP A 25 23.86 -25.46 14.50
N MET A 26 24.95 -26.17 14.20
CA MET A 26 26.11 -25.62 13.51
C MET A 26 25.85 -25.32 12.02
N ALA A 27 24.90 -26.01 11.39
CA ALA A 27 24.61 -25.82 9.97
C ALA A 27 23.90 -24.48 9.74
N SER A 28 22.85 -24.19 10.51
CA SER A 28 22.15 -22.91 10.52
C SER A 28 23.08 -21.76 10.90
N ARG A 29 23.93 -21.92 11.93
CA ARG A 29 24.94 -20.89 12.29
C ARG A 29 25.85 -20.55 11.11
N ARG A 30 26.32 -21.56 10.35
CA ARG A 30 27.16 -21.34 9.18
C ARG A 30 26.41 -20.65 8.04
N ILE A 31 25.15 -21.05 7.80
CA ILE A 31 24.32 -20.40 6.77
C ILE A 31 24.07 -18.93 7.12
N ILE A 32 23.73 -18.64 8.38
CA ILE A 32 23.52 -17.29 8.89
C ILE A 32 24.81 -16.48 8.80
N GLY A 33 25.93 -17.02 9.29
CA GLY A 33 27.25 -16.39 9.20
C GLY A 33 27.59 -15.95 7.77
N ASN A 34 27.53 -16.87 6.81
CA ASN A 34 27.74 -16.57 5.39
C ASN A 34 26.72 -15.60 4.80
N ALA A 35 25.50 -15.52 5.37
CA ALA A 35 24.49 -14.59 4.93
C ALA A 35 24.79 -13.16 5.41
N ILE A 36 25.26 -13.02 6.65
CA ILE A 36 25.58 -11.74 7.29
C ILE A 36 26.98 -11.22 7.00
N GLU A 37 27.91 -12.02 6.46
CA GLU A 37 29.29 -11.59 6.14
C GLU A 37 29.36 -10.26 5.36
N GLU A 38 28.41 -10.02 4.46
CA GLU A 38 28.30 -8.77 3.67
C GLU A 38 27.81 -7.56 4.49
N PHE A 39 27.35 -7.79 5.73
CA PHE A 39 26.67 -6.83 6.62
C PHE A 39 27.28 -6.77 8.04
N ALA A 40 28.20 -7.67 8.38
CA ALA A 40 28.57 -7.96 9.77
C ALA A 40 29.63 -7.02 10.36
N SER A 41 29.49 -6.78 11.67
CA SER A 41 30.45 -6.03 12.49
C SER A 41 31.19 -6.91 13.51
N HIS A 42 30.70 -8.12 13.85
CA HIS A 42 31.31 -9.01 14.84
C HIS A 42 31.01 -10.51 14.59
N GLU A 43 32.00 -11.38 14.84
CA GLU A 43 31.94 -12.85 14.66
C GLU A 43 31.47 -13.63 15.91
N GLN A 44 31.18 -12.98 17.04
CA GLN A 44 30.76 -13.65 18.28
C GLN A 44 29.23 -13.69 18.43
N PRO A 45 28.65 -14.80 18.93
CA PRO A 45 27.20 -14.93 19.11
C PRO A 45 26.64 -13.96 20.17
N PRO A 46 25.41 -13.43 19.99
CA PRO A 46 24.51 -13.69 18.86
C PRO A 46 25.05 -13.11 17.54
N LEU A 47 24.93 -13.88 16.46
CA LEU A 47 25.30 -13.41 15.13
C LEU A 47 24.42 -12.20 14.82
N SER A 48 25.03 -11.08 14.43
CA SER A 48 24.29 -9.83 14.26
C SER A 48 24.69 -9.09 12.99
N ALA A 49 23.70 -8.43 12.38
CA ALA A 49 23.89 -7.61 11.20
C ALA A 49 23.16 -6.28 11.39
N ARG A 50 23.90 -5.18 11.22
CA ARG A 50 23.29 -3.85 11.14
C ARG A 50 22.87 -3.59 9.70
N TYR A 51 21.69 -3.01 9.53
CA TYR A 51 21.17 -2.57 8.24
C TYR A 51 20.79 -1.10 8.32
N ASP A 52 21.16 -0.33 7.31
CA ASP A 52 20.99 1.12 7.24
C ASP A 52 19.83 1.52 6.33
N ASN A 53 19.30 0.56 5.56
CA ASN A 53 18.12 0.75 4.71
C ASN A 53 17.36 -0.57 4.52
N SER A 54 16.09 -0.46 4.10
CA SER A 54 15.21 -1.61 3.88
C SER A 54 15.73 -2.60 2.82
N GLN A 55 16.50 -2.15 1.81
CA GLN A 55 17.02 -3.05 0.78
C GLN A 55 18.02 -4.04 1.36
N GLN A 56 18.88 -3.61 2.28
CA GLN A 56 19.81 -4.49 2.98
C GLN A 56 19.07 -5.57 3.78
N LEU A 57 18.01 -5.19 4.51
CA LEU A 57 17.19 -6.14 5.26
C LEU A 57 16.46 -7.12 4.32
N LEU A 58 15.83 -6.64 3.26
CA LEU A 58 15.15 -7.46 2.26
C LEU A 58 16.11 -8.45 1.59
N MET A 59 17.33 -8.01 1.28
CA MET A 59 18.38 -8.86 0.70
C MET A 59 18.81 -9.96 1.68
N LEU A 60 19.01 -9.63 2.95
CA LEU A 60 19.33 -10.60 3.99
C LEU A 60 18.19 -11.62 4.18
N MET A 61 16.94 -11.17 4.29
CA MET A 61 15.77 -12.05 4.45
C MET A 61 15.57 -12.97 3.25
N SER A 62 15.68 -12.45 2.02
CA SER A 62 15.62 -13.26 0.80
C SER A 62 16.76 -14.30 0.73
N LYS A 63 18.00 -13.90 1.08
CA LYS A 63 19.17 -14.81 1.11
C LYS A 63 18.99 -15.92 2.13
N LEU A 64 18.48 -15.61 3.32
CA LEU A 64 18.23 -16.58 4.39
C LEU A 64 17.08 -17.53 4.03
N GLN A 65 15.92 -17.02 3.57
CA GLN A 65 14.76 -17.83 3.19
C GLN A 65 15.09 -18.85 2.09
N ARG A 66 15.99 -18.51 1.16
CA ARG A 66 16.43 -19.41 0.08
C ARG A 66 17.43 -20.48 0.55
N LYS A 67 18.27 -20.17 1.54
CA LYS A 67 19.38 -21.03 1.96
C LYS A 67 19.07 -21.90 3.17
N LEU A 68 18.16 -21.47 4.05
CA LEU A 68 17.74 -22.24 5.21
C LEU A 68 16.63 -23.23 4.82
N PRO A 69 16.77 -24.52 5.16
CA PRO A 69 15.65 -25.46 5.11
C PRO A 69 14.46 -24.97 5.95
N VAL A 70 13.23 -25.27 5.51
CA VAL A 70 12.00 -24.79 6.18
C VAL A 70 11.96 -25.19 7.66
N GLY A 71 12.35 -26.43 7.98
CA GLY A 71 12.39 -26.91 9.37
C GLY A 71 13.43 -26.19 10.24
N ASP A 72 14.54 -25.75 9.64
CA ASP A 72 15.60 -25.05 10.36
C ASP A 72 15.18 -23.61 10.68
N ALA A 73 14.46 -22.95 9.78
CA ALA A 73 13.96 -21.58 9.97
C ALA A 73 13.00 -21.42 11.16
N GLU A 74 12.27 -22.48 11.54
CA GLU A 74 11.43 -22.52 12.74
C GLU A 74 12.27 -22.60 14.03
N SER A 75 13.43 -23.26 13.97
CA SER A 75 14.32 -23.44 15.12
C SER A 75 15.26 -22.25 15.33
N VAL A 76 15.61 -21.54 14.24
CA VAL A 76 16.40 -20.30 14.31
C VAL A 76 15.52 -19.19 14.89
N ARG A 77 15.98 -18.56 15.96
CA ARG A 77 15.34 -17.38 16.54
C ARG A 77 16.02 -16.12 16.04
N CYS A 78 15.26 -15.06 15.81
CA CYS A 78 15.78 -13.73 15.55
C CYS A 78 15.07 -12.67 16.39
N ARG A 79 15.71 -11.51 16.54
CA ARG A 79 15.08 -10.29 17.04
C ARG A 79 15.61 -9.09 16.29
N ILE A 80 14.78 -8.07 16.13
CA ILE A 80 15.16 -6.83 15.45
C ILE A 80 15.00 -5.69 16.43
N SER A 81 16.07 -4.94 16.67
CA SER A 81 16.00 -3.67 17.39
C SER A 81 16.25 -2.52 16.44
N CYS A 82 15.57 -1.41 16.67
CA CYS A 82 15.90 -0.16 16.03
C CYS A 82 16.37 0.78 17.14
N ASP A 83 17.54 1.38 16.98
CA ASP A 83 18.01 2.40 17.91
C ASP A 83 16.96 3.52 17.95
N SER A 84 16.11 3.52 18.97
CA SER A 84 15.15 4.59 19.19
C SER A 84 15.83 5.69 19.97
N ASP A 85 15.73 6.91 19.45
CA ASP A 85 15.46 8.15 20.18
C ASP A 85 15.58 8.03 21.71
N ASN A 86 16.50 8.80 22.30
CA ASN A 86 16.98 8.85 23.70
C ASN A 86 15.94 8.87 24.86
N ASN A 87 14.66 8.58 24.64
CA ASN A 87 13.60 8.61 25.65
C ASN A 87 12.97 7.23 25.88
N ALA A 88 13.76 6.25 26.32
CA ALA A 88 13.24 5.01 26.89
C ALA A 88 13.34 5.07 28.42
N GLU A 89 12.30 5.62 29.06
CA GLU A 89 12.08 5.38 30.49
C GLU A 89 11.70 3.91 30.74
N ASN A 90 12.13 3.42 31.90
CA ASN A 90 12.03 2.04 32.40
C ASN A 90 10.66 1.39 32.19
N ASP A 91 10.61 0.30 31.42
CA ASP A 91 9.48 -0.64 31.44
C ASP A 91 9.98 -2.03 31.86
N GLN A 92 9.42 -2.53 32.96
CA GLN A 92 9.79 -3.80 33.62
C GLN A 92 9.13 -5.05 33.00
N HIS A 93 8.53 -4.95 31.81
CA HIS A 93 7.91 -6.07 31.08
C HIS A 93 8.26 -6.09 29.59
N ALA A 94 9.54 -5.89 29.24
CA ALA A 94 10.01 -6.13 27.89
C ALA A 94 10.22 -7.65 27.68
N SER A 95 9.45 -8.24 26.76
CA SER A 95 9.81 -9.53 26.14
C SER A 95 11.23 -9.45 25.60
N ASP A 96 12.04 -10.52 25.71
CA ASP A 96 13.42 -10.57 25.19
C ASP A 96 13.50 -10.39 23.65
N GLY A 97 12.35 -10.28 22.98
CA GLY A 97 12.19 -9.87 21.58
C GLY A 97 12.44 -10.98 20.56
N TRP A 98 12.79 -12.18 21.02
CA TRP A 98 13.07 -13.33 20.17
C TRP A 98 11.81 -13.98 19.62
N PHE A 99 11.78 -14.23 18.32
CA PHE A 99 10.74 -14.97 17.62
C PHE A 99 11.36 -15.86 16.53
N PRO A 100 10.65 -16.89 16.02
CA PRO A 100 11.15 -17.74 14.94
C PRO A 100 11.48 -16.93 13.68
N LEU A 101 12.62 -17.21 13.04
CA LEU A 101 13.04 -16.52 11.82
C LEU A 101 12.04 -16.73 10.68
N SER A 102 11.36 -17.88 10.64
CA SER A 102 10.24 -18.14 9.74
C SER A 102 9.12 -17.07 9.82
N GLY A 103 8.99 -16.37 10.95
CA GLY A 103 8.07 -15.24 11.11
C GLY A 103 8.37 -14.05 10.19
N LEU A 104 9.60 -13.91 9.67
CA LEU A 104 9.97 -12.89 8.69
C LEU A 104 9.84 -13.38 7.25
N PHE A 105 9.48 -14.64 7.04
CA PHE A 105 9.39 -15.25 5.73
C PHE A 105 7.94 -15.30 5.25
N GLY A 106 7.75 -14.83 4.03
CA GLY A 106 6.49 -14.91 3.32
C GLY A 106 6.75 -15.33 1.89
N GLU A 107 5.79 -16.02 1.28
CA GLU A 107 5.83 -16.40 -0.13
C GLU A 107 4.51 -16.07 -0.79
N VAL A 108 4.58 -15.54 -2.01
CA VAL A 108 3.45 -15.28 -2.90
C VAL A 108 3.90 -15.57 -4.33
N GLY A 109 3.09 -16.31 -5.09
CA GLY A 109 3.43 -16.66 -6.49
C GLY A 109 4.75 -17.45 -6.61
N GLY A 110 5.10 -18.29 -5.64
CA GLY A 110 6.35 -19.07 -5.68
C GLY A 110 7.61 -18.25 -5.40
N LYS A 111 7.47 -17.00 -4.95
CA LYS A 111 8.58 -16.08 -4.66
C LYS A 111 8.47 -15.53 -3.26
N SER A 112 9.63 -15.33 -2.62
CA SER A 112 9.68 -14.63 -1.33
C SER A 112 9.06 -13.24 -1.48
N VAL A 113 8.31 -12.80 -0.47
CA VAL A 113 7.81 -11.42 -0.39
C VAL A 113 8.98 -10.43 -0.41
N SER A 114 10.07 -10.75 0.29
CA SER A 114 11.26 -9.90 0.31
C SER A 114 11.94 -9.79 -1.05
N GLU A 115 12.03 -10.90 -1.78
CA GLU A 115 12.53 -10.93 -3.17
C GLU A 115 11.62 -10.13 -4.11
N THR A 116 10.31 -10.29 -3.96
CA THR A 116 9.28 -9.58 -4.73
C THR A 116 9.40 -8.06 -4.58
N ILE A 117 9.60 -7.57 -3.35
CA ILE A 117 9.79 -6.14 -3.07
C ILE A 117 11.15 -5.67 -3.59
N LEU A 118 12.23 -6.38 -3.25
CA LEU A 118 13.61 -5.98 -3.56
C LEU A 118 13.85 -5.82 -5.06
N TYR A 119 13.40 -6.80 -5.85
CA TYR A 119 13.61 -6.81 -7.29
C TYR A 119 12.42 -6.25 -8.08
N ARG A 120 11.41 -5.71 -7.40
CA ARG A 120 10.17 -5.17 -8.00
C ARG A 120 9.56 -6.17 -9.00
N LEU A 121 9.26 -7.37 -8.54
CA LEU A 121 8.65 -8.44 -9.35
C LEU A 121 7.14 -8.19 -9.64
N PHE A 122 6.76 -6.91 -9.64
CA PHE A 122 5.41 -6.41 -9.89
C PHE A 122 5.48 -5.13 -10.72
N THR A 123 4.41 -4.85 -11.44
CA THR A 123 4.18 -3.64 -12.23
C THR A 123 2.87 -2.98 -11.82
N THR A 124 2.51 -1.91 -12.51
CA THR A 124 1.26 -1.18 -12.28
C THR A 124 0.42 -1.16 -13.55
N TYR A 125 -0.84 -1.57 -13.43
CA TYR A 125 -1.83 -1.45 -14.49
C TYR A 125 -2.71 -0.22 -14.23
N LEU A 126 -3.23 0.35 -15.31
CA LEU A 126 -4.00 1.58 -15.31
C LEU A 126 -5.45 1.23 -15.68
N GLN A 127 -6.40 1.55 -14.80
CA GLN A 127 -7.83 1.42 -15.10
C GLN A 127 -8.45 2.80 -15.31
N PRO A 128 -9.17 3.05 -16.42
CA PRO A 128 -9.67 4.39 -16.74
C PRO A 128 -10.78 4.84 -15.78
N ILE A 129 -10.70 6.11 -15.41
CA ILE A 129 -11.73 6.88 -14.70
C ILE A 129 -12.27 7.93 -15.66
N VAL A 130 -13.59 7.96 -15.84
CA VAL A 130 -14.26 8.78 -16.85
C VAL A 130 -15.22 9.81 -16.25
N GLN A 131 -15.46 10.87 -16.99
CA GLN A 131 -16.54 11.85 -16.73
C GLN A 131 -17.88 11.42 -17.36
N LEU A 132 -18.92 12.23 -17.12
CA LEU A 132 -20.29 12.05 -17.64
C LEU A 132 -20.38 11.75 -19.14
N ASN A 133 -19.47 12.30 -19.94
CA ASN A 133 -19.43 12.14 -21.40
C ASN A 133 -18.55 10.96 -21.88
N GLY A 134 -18.03 10.15 -20.95
CA GLY A 134 -17.14 9.02 -21.25
C GLY A 134 -15.68 9.40 -21.48
N ASN A 135 -15.30 10.69 -21.39
CA ASN A 135 -13.90 11.10 -21.52
C ASN A 135 -13.11 10.66 -20.30
N VAL A 136 -11.92 10.09 -20.54
CA VAL A 136 -10.99 9.72 -19.49
C VAL A 136 -10.39 10.98 -18.86
N VAL A 137 -10.45 11.06 -17.53
CA VAL A 137 -9.83 12.14 -16.74
C VAL A 137 -8.72 11.68 -15.83
N GLY A 138 -8.62 10.37 -15.62
CA GLY A 138 -7.58 9.79 -14.79
C GLY A 138 -7.55 8.29 -14.89
N TYR A 139 -6.61 7.70 -14.17
CA TYR A 139 -6.48 6.26 -14.04
C TYR A 139 -6.22 5.88 -12.59
N GLU A 140 -6.82 4.77 -12.17
CA GLU A 140 -6.40 4.07 -10.96
C GLU A 140 -5.20 3.18 -11.26
N PHE A 141 -4.19 3.28 -10.40
CA PHE A 141 -2.92 2.57 -10.50
C PHE A 141 -2.95 1.33 -9.63
N LEU A 142 -3.09 0.17 -10.27
CA LEU A 142 -3.33 -1.10 -9.63
C LEU A 142 -2.12 -2.02 -9.77
N LEU A 143 -1.53 -2.42 -8.64
CA LEU A 143 -0.39 -3.36 -8.62
C LEU A 143 -0.78 -4.68 -9.31
N ARG A 144 0.11 -5.21 -10.14
CA ARG A 144 -0.02 -6.52 -10.80
C ARG A 144 1.32 -7.26 -10.80
N PRO A 145 1.34 -8.60 -10.80
CA PRO A 145 2.56 -9.34 -11.10
C PRO A 145 3.17 -8.88 -12.43
N MET A 146 4.50 -8.88 -12.52
CA MET A 146 5.15 -8.76 -13.82
C MET A 146 4.76 -9.94 -14.73
N PRO A 147 4.65 -9.77 -16.07
CA PRO A 147 4.17 -10.82 -16.98
C PRO A 147 4.95 -12.13 -16.91
N GLU A 148 6.25 -12.07 -16.61
CA GLU A 148 7.14 -13.23 -16.48
C GLU A 148 7.06 -13.94 -15.12
N GLN A 149 6.32 -13.38 -14.15
CA GLN A 149 6.15 -13.96 -12.82
C GLN A 149 4.88 -14.82 -12.75
N MET A 150 4.84 -15.76 -11.82
CA MET A 150 3.61 -16.50 -11.54
C MET A 150 2.50 -15.53 -11.12
N PRO A 151 1.25 -15.74 -11.58
CA PRO A 151 0.14 -14.92 -11.17
C PRO A 151 -0.04 -14.94 -9.64
N PHE A 152 -0.25 -13.77 -9.06
CA PHE A 152 -0.68 -13.63 -7.67
C PHE A 152 -1.72 -12.53 -7.52
N ARG A 153 -2.51 -12.61 -6.44
CA ARG A 153 -3.47 -11.56 -6.09
C ARG A 153 -2.74 -10.46 -5.30
N PRO A 154 -2.82 -9.18 -5.69
CA PRO A 154 -2.16 -8.10 -4.97
C PRO A 154 -2.52 -8.07 -3.47
N ALA A 155 -3.79 -8.31 -3.12
CA ALA A 155 -4.24 -8.40 -1.74
C ALA A 155 -3.47 -9.47 -0.93
N GLU A 156 -3.15 -10.62 -1.53
CA GLU A 156 -2.35 -11.67 -0.88
C GLU A 156 -0.93 -11.19 -0.60
N LEU A 157 -0.31 -10.46 -1.53
CA LEU A 157 1.02 -9.88 -1.34
C LEU A 157 1.03 -8.86 -0.18
N PHE A 158 0.04 -7.97 -0.12
CA PHE A 158 -0.10 -7.02 0.97
C PHE A 158 -0.37 -7.71 2.31
N ASP A 159 -1.25 -8.71 2.35
CA ASP A 159 -1.53 -9.48 3.57
C ASP A 159 -0.30 -10.21 4.11
N LYS A 160 0.46 -10.85 3.22
CA LYS A 160 1.70 -11.53 3.59
C LYS A 160 2.76 -10.54 4.05
N ALA A 161 2.95 -9.44 3.32
CA ALA A 161 3.87 -8.38 3.72
C ALA A 161 3.49 -7.78 5.08
N ARG A 162 2.19 -7.62 5.39
CA ARG A 162 1.72 -7.13 6.68
C ARG A 162 2.08 -8.10 7.82
N LYS A 163 1.80 -9.39 7.64
CA LYS A 163 2.10 -10.45 8.64
C LYS A 163 3.59 -10.57 9.00
N ILE A 164 4.48 -10.23 8.07
CA ILE A 164 5.93 -10.29 8.28
C ILE A 164 6.56 -8.90 8.51
N GLY A 165 5.73 -7.86 8.73
CA GLY A 165 6.17 -6.50 9.01
C GLY A 165 6.77 -5.72 7.82
N GLN A 166 6.75 -6.26 6.59
CA GLN A 166 7.33 -5.65 5.39
C GLN A 166 6.35 -4.79 4.56
N HIS A 167 5.11 -4.60 5.05
CA HIS A 167 4.08 -3.84 4.33
C HIS A 167 4.48 -2.38 4.03
N SER A 168 5.26 -1.74 4.88
CA SER A 168 5.77 -0.38 4.61
C SER A 168 6.75 -0.32 3.45
N PHE A 169 7.59 -1.35 3.30
CA PHE A 169 8.53 -1.46 2.19
C PHE A 169 7.79 -1.72 0.87
N LEU A 170 6.79 -2.59 0.90
CA LEU A 170 5.93 -2.88 -0.24
C LEU A 170 5.13 -1.64 -0.68
N ASP A 171 4.45 -0.97 0.26
CA ASP A 171 3.66 0.23 -0.02
C ASP A 171 4.51 1.33 -0.69
N ARG A 172 5.69 1.61 -0.13
CA ARG A 172 6.64 2.56 -0.75
C ARG A 172 7.04 2.12 -2.14
N ALA A 173 7.37 0.85 -2.35
CA ALA A 173 7.79 0.33 -3.65
C ALA A 173 6.64 0.36 -4.68
N ALA A 174 5.41 0.09 -4.26
CA ALA A 174 4.20 0.18 -5.09
C ALA A 174 3.92 1.62 -5.52
N ARG A 175 3.95 2.60 -4.59
CA ARG A 175 3.78 4.03 -4.91
C ARG A 175 4.86 4.52 -5.87
N GLN A 176 6.11 4.13 -5.62
CA GLN A 176 7.24 4.43 -6.50
C GLN A 176 7.09 3.84 -7.92
N SER A 177 6.52 2.63 -8.04
CA SER A 177 6.20 2.01 -9.33
C SER A 177 5.11 2.80 -10.06
N ALA A 178 4.03 3.16 -9.35
CA ALA A 178 2.93 3.92 -9.89
C ALA A 178 3.35 5.32 -10.40
N ILE A 179 4.19 6.04 -9.65
CA ILE A 179 4.72 7.36 -10.06
C ILE A 179 5.52 7.25 -11.37
N ARG A 180 6.41 6.25 -11.48
CA ARG A 180 7.19 6.04 -12.71
C ARG A 180 6.32 5.64 -13.90
N MET A 181 5.30 4.80 -13.66
CA MET A 181 4.33 4.44 -14.69
C MET A 181 3.52 5.66 -15.15
N GLY A 182 3.10 6.51 -14.21
CA GLY A 182 2.34 7.72 -14.51
C GLY A 182 3.16 8.76 -15.27
N ALA A 183 4.44 8.91 -14.95
CA ALA A 183 5.34 9.82 -15.66
C ALA A 183 5.64 9.35 -17.09
N SER A 184 5.72 8.03 -17.31
CA SER A 184 6.05 7.46 -18.63
C SER A 184 4.87 7.36 -19.59
N HIS A 185 3.63 7.29 -19.08
CA HIS A 185 2.46 6.98 -19.91
C HIS A 185 1.39 8.08 -19.94
N LEU A 186 1.38 9.01 -18.99
CA LEU A 186 0.30 9.99 -18.86
C LEU A 186 0.82 11.41 -18.99
N GLN A 187 0.04 12.26 -19.67
CA GLN A 187 0.30 13.69 -19.79
C GLN A 187 0.00 14.44 -18.48
N GLU A 188 0.48 15.68 -18.39
CA GLU A 188 0.09 16.61 -17.32
C GLU A 188 -1.43 16.86 -17.33
N GLY A 189 -2.02 17.01 -16.15
CA GLY A 189 -3.45 17.21 -15.94
C GLY A 189 -4.27 15.91 -15.81
N VAL A 190 -3.75 14.77 -16.28
CA VAL A 190 -4.42 13.47 -16.15
C VAL A 190 -4.24 12.92 -14.73
N LYS A 191 -5.33 12.62 -14.03
CA LYS A 191 -5.26 12.19 -12.63
C LYS A 191 -4.71 10.78 -12.45
N ARG A 192 -3.89 10.62 -11.42
CA ARG A 192 -3.18 9.39 -11.04
C ARG A 192 -3.64 9.00 -9.64
N PHE A 193 -4.59 8.08 -9.59
CA PHE A 193 -5.16 7.58 -8.34
C PHE A 193 -4.29 6.42 -7.83
N ILE A 194 -3.65 6.60 -6.68
CA ILE A 194 -2.65 5.69 -6.11
C ILE A 194 -3.02 5.34 -4.67
N ASN A 195 -3.23 4.05 -4.44
CA ASN A 195 -3.46 3.50 -3.11
C ASN A 195 -2.25 3.66 -2.18
N PHE A 196 -2.50 3.91 -0.90
CA PHE A 196 -1.49 3.87 0.16
C PHE A 196 -2.02 3.29 1.47
N LEU A 197 -1.10 2.76 2.28
CA LEU A 197 -1.39 2.26 3.62
C LEU A 197 -1.01 3.31 4.69
N PRO A 198 -1.95 3.92 5.43
CA PRO A 198 -1.60 4.78 6.57
C PRO A 198 -0.70 4.08 7.60
N SER A 199 -0.93 2.79 7.87
CA SER A 199 -0.09 1.99 8.77
C SER A 199 1.40 1.93 8.35
N SER A 200 1.70 2.13 7.06
CA SER A 200 3.08 2.20 6.57
C SER A 200 3.81 3.50 6.96
N LEU A 201 3.08 4.56 7.30
CA LEU A 201 3.57 5.92 7.44
C LEU A 201 3.78 6.31 8.91
N HIS A 202 4.59 5.54 9.63
CA HIS A 202 4.90 5.79 11.04
C HIS A 202 5.54 7.16 11.33
N ARG A 203 6.24 7.75 10.34
CA ARG A 203 6.76 9.12 10.36
C ARG A 203 6.38 9.80 9.04
N PRO A 204 5.15 10.31 8.88
CA PRO A 204 4.61 10.70 7.58
C PRO A 204 5.54 11.59 6.75
N SER A 205 6.06 12.67 7.32
CA SER A 205 6.97 13.58 6.61
C SER A 205 8.24 12.89 6.08
N ALA A 206 8.87 12.02 6.88
CA ALA A 206 10.07 11.31 6.48
C ALA A 206 9.77 10.19 5.47
N CYS A 207 8.69 9.43 5.70
CA CYS A 207 8.27 8.34 4.82
C CYS A 207 7.83 8.84 3.44
N LEU A 208 7.20 10.02 3.37
CA LEU A 208 6.69 10.62 2.14
C LEU A 208 7.71 11.48 1.40
N GLN A 209 8.79 11.91 2.05
CA GLN A 209 9.83 12.73 1.41
C GLN A 209 10.33 12.12 0.10
N GLY A 210 10.72 10.84 0.10
CA GLY A 210 11.18 10.15 -1.11
C GLY A 210 10.09 9.97 -2.19
N THR A 211 8.81 10.08 -1.83
CA THR A 211 7.70 10.04 -2.79
C THR A 211 7.66 11.33 -3.60
N PHE A 212 7.74 12.49 -2.93
CA PHE A 212 7.71 13.80 -3.59
C PHE A 212 9.03 14.14 -4.28
N GLU A 213 10.17 13.71 -3.73
CA GLU A 213 11.46 13.79 -4.41
C GLU A 213 11.43 13.03 -5.74
N LEU A 214 10.85 11.83 -5.75
CA LEU A 214 10.68 11.07 -6.98
C LEU A 214 9.76 11.77 -7.97
N MET A 215 8.61 12.31 -7.54
CA MET A 215 7.72 13.08 -8.43
C MET A 215 8.44 14.25 -9.09
N LYS A 216 9.30 14.94 -8.33
CA LYS A 216 10.14 16.03 -8.84
C LYS A 216 11.20 15.52 -9.82
N GLU A 217 11.86 14.40 -9.51
CA GLU A 217 12.86 13.75 -10.37
C GLU A 217 12.27 13.38 -11.74
N VAL A 218 11.05 12.82 -11.75
CA VAL A 218 10.37 12.41 -13.00
C VAL A 218 9.57 13.53 -13.66
N GLY A 219 9.60 14.75 -13.11
CA GLY A 219 9.00 15.93 -13.71
C GLY A 219 7.46 15.95 -13.73
N THR A 220 6.80 15.40 -12.72
CA THR A 220 5.33 15.39 -12.62
C THR A 220 4.82 16.29 -11.49
N ASP A 221 3.71 17.01 -11.73
CA ASP A 221 3.05 17.84 -10.73
C ASP A 221 2.35 16.98 -9.66
N PRO A 222 2.65 17.16 -8.36
CA PRO A 222 1.87 16.56 -7.27
C PRO A 222 0.36 16.77 -7.38
N GLY A 223 -0.11 17.88 -7.97
CA GLY A 223 -1.52 18.19 -8.19
C GLY A 223 -2.26 17.21 -9.11
N ASP A 224 -1.54 16.38 -9.85
CA ASP A 224 -2.11 15.29 -10.64
C ASP A 224 -2.29 13.98 -9.88
N TYR A 225 -1.72 13.85 -8.69
CA TYR A 225 -1.80 12.65 -7.90
C TYR A 225 -2.92 12.73 -6.88
N VAL A 226 -3.72 11.67 -6.84
CA VAL A 226 -4.75 11.45 -5.83
C VAL A 226 -4.32 10.24 -5.02
N PHE A 227 -4.01 10.44 -3.74
CA PHE A 227 -3.62 9.35 -2.85
C PHE A 227 -4.84 8.81 -2.11
N GLU A 228 -5.10 7.51 -2.26
CA GLU A 228 -6.29 6.85 -1.77
C GLU A 228 -5.97 6.05 -0.51
N VAL A 229 -6.67 6.34 0.59
CA VAL A 229 -6.63 5.47 1.77
C VAL A 229 -7.54 4.28 1.51
N ILE A 230 -6.99 3.07 1.59
CA ILE A 230 -7.76 1.84 1.45
C ILE A 230 -8.69 1.60 2.65
N GLU A 231 -9.80 0.91 2.41
CA GLU A 231 -10.90 0.65 3.34
C GLU A 231 -10.54 -0.28 4.52
N THR A 232 -9.48 -1.06 4.37
CA THR A 232 -8.99 -1.98 5.42
C THR A 232 -8.18 -1.30 6.52
N GLU A 233 -7.86 -0.02 6.36
CA GLU A 233 -7.03 0.71 7.30
C GLU A 233 -7.89 1.50 8.31
N PRO A 234 -7.57 1.45 9.61
CA PRO A 234 -8.31 2.21 10.62
C PRO A 234 -8.26 3.72 10.35
N LEU A 235 -9.44 4.34 10.23
CA LEU A 235 -9.55 5.78 9.97
C LEU A 235 -9.56 6.64 11.25
N ASP A 236 -9.53 6.00 12.42
CA ASP A 236 -9.41 6.64 13.73
C ASP A 236 -7.95 6.78 14.19
N ASP A 237 -6.98 6.40 13.36
CA ASP A 237 -5.56 6.59 13.65
C ASP A 237 -5.24 8.10 13.76
N PRO A 238 -4.75 8.59 14.91
CA PRO A 238 -4.40 9.99 15.09
C PRO A 238 -3.37 10.51 14.09
N ARG A 239 -2.58 9.62 13.46
CA ARG A 239 -1.57 9.97 12.46
C ARG A 239 -2.17 10.25 11.09
N LEU A 240 -3.42 9.85 10.84
CA LEU A 240 -4.05 9.99 9.53
C LEU A 240 -4.19 11.46 9.13
N SER A 241 -4.50 12.35 10.08
CA SER A 241 -4.53 13.80 9.84
C SER A 241 -3.15 14.32 9.41
N ASP A 242 -2.08 13.88 10.08
CA ASP A 242 -0.71 14.30 9.73
C ASP A 242 -0.32 13.82 8.33
N VAL A 243 -0.71 12.59 7.96
CA VAL A 243 -0.51 12.06 6.61
C VAL A 243 -1.24 12.93 5.58
N PHE A 244 -2.51 13.24 5.82
CA PHE A 244 -3.33 14.07 4.93
C PHE A 244 -2.72 15.46 4.77
N ASP A 245 -2.25 16.05 5.86
CA ASP A 245 -1.63 17.37 5.86
C ASP A 245 -0.28 17.39 5.13
N VAL A 246 0.52 16.31 5.21
CA VAL A 246 1.74 16.19 4.40
C VAL A 246 1.39 16.15 2.91
N TYR A 247 0.41 15.35 2.50
CA TYR A 247 -0.02 15.29 1.10
C TYR A 247 -0.55 16.63 0.58
N ARG A 248 -1.45 17.27 1.33
CA ARG A 248 -2.03 18.58 0.97
C ARG A 248 -0.98 19.67 0.87
N ARG A 249 -0.01 19.72 1.79
CA ARG A 249 1.09 20.71 1.75
C ARG A 249 1.97 20.60 0.52
N GLN A 250 2.06 19.41 -0.06
CA GLN A 250 2.82 19.16 -1.29
C GLN A 250 1.97 19.36 -2.55
N GLY A 251 0.69 19.72 -2.42
CA GLY A 251 -0.23 19.96 -3.53
C GLY A 251 -0.98 18.73 -4.04
N ALA A 252 -0.74 17.55 -3.46
CA ALA A 252 -1.44 16.33 -3.83
C ALA A 252 -2.88 16.30 -3.29
N ARG A 253 -3.72 15.53 -3.96
CA ARG A 253 -5.13 15.30 -3.60
C ARG A 253 -5.28 14.00 -2.82
N LEU A 254 -6.38 13.88 -2.09
CA LEU A 254 -6.67 12.71 -1.27
C LEU A 254 -8.03 12.09 -1.62
N ALA A 255 -8.12 10.77 -1.54
CA ALA A 255 -9.36 10.03 -1.66
C ALA A 255 -9.59 9.10 -0.47
N LEU A 256 -10.85 8.81 -0.19
CA LEU A 256 -11.25 7.65 0.62
C LEU A 256 -11.80 6.58 -0.30
N ASP A 257 -11.24 5.38 -0.21
CA ASP A 257 -11.64 4.23 -1.02
C ASP A 257 -12.84 3.48 -0.43
N ASP A 258 -13.61 2.81 -1.30
CA ASP A 258 -14.68 1.86 -0.95
C ASP A 258 -15.68 2.34 0.14
N VAL A 259 -16.11 3.62 0.07
CA VAL A 259 -16.97 4.22 1.09
C VAL A 259 -18.32 3.50 1.24
N GLY A 260 -18.58 3.16 2.49
CA GLY A 260 -19.72 2.40 2.97
C GLY A 260 -19.30 1.03 3.49
N SER A 261 -18.19 0.46 3.01
CA SER A 261 -17.64 -0.81 3.50
C SER A 261 -16.49 -0.59 4.49
N GLY A 262 -16.15 -1.62 5.27
CA GLY A 262 -15.00 -1.59 6.19
C GLY A 262 -15.00 -0.41 7.18
N PHE A 263 -13.85 0.26 7.28
CA PHE A 263 -13.67 1.46 8.11
C PHE A 263 -14.11 2.76 7.42
N ALA A 264 -14.30 2.74 6.10
CA ALA A 264 -14.66 3.89 5.27
C ALA A 264 -16.14 4.26 5.42
N THR A 265 -16.45 4.92 6.53
CA THR A 265 -17.80 5.30 6.98
C THR A 265 -18.20 6.70 6.48
N LEU A 266 -19.51 6.98 6.36
CA LEU A 266 -20.00 8.35 6.06
C LEU A 266 -19.52 9.37 7.10
N ASN A 267 -19.34 8.96 8.35
CA ASN A 267 -18.80 9.83 9.39
C ASN A 267 -17.31 10.11 9.14
N ALA A 268 -16.55 9.13 8.64
CA ALA A 268 -15.15 9.32 8.29
C ALA A 268 -14.98 10.29 7.11
N VAL A 269 -15.89 10.23 6.13
CA VAL A 269 -15.94 11.19 5.02
C VAL A 269 -16.12 12.63 5.52
N GLU A 270 -17.05 12.85 6.46
CA GLU A 270 -17.30 14.18 7.02
C GLU A 270 -16.15 14.70 7.89
N LEU A 271 -15.46 13.79 8.58
CA LEU A 271 -14.31 14.11 9.43
C LEU A 271 -13.07 14.46 8.60
N LEU A 272 -12.76 13.65 7.58
CA LEU A 272 -11.50 13.76 6.82
C LEU A 272 -11.59 14.73 5.64
N GLN A 273 -12.79 14.95 5.11
CA GLN A 273 -13.09 15.85 3.98
C GLN A 273 -12.10 15.66 2.81
N PRO A 274 -12.03 14.45 2.23
CA PRO A 274 -11.12 14.17 1.11
C PRO A 274 -11.53 14.92 -0.16
N ASP A 275 -10.61 15.13 -1.10
CA ASP A 275 -10.94 15.72 -2.40
C ASP A 275 -11.83 14.77 -3.23
N TYR A 276 -11.65 13.45 -3.07
CA TYR A 276 -12.42 12.41 -3.76
C TYR A 276 -13.01 11.39 -2.78
N VAL A 277 -14.19 10.87 -3.11
CA VAL A 277 -14.85 9.80 -2.35
C VAL A 277 -15.25 8.70 -3.32
N LYS A 278 -14.63 7.53 -3.17
CA LYS A 278 -14.90 6.37 -4.04
C LYS A 278 -16.03 5.56 -3.42
N MET A 279 -17.05 5.28 -4.22
CA MET A 279 -18.26 4.59 -3.80
C MET A 279 -18.18 3.14 -4.25
N ASP A 280 -18.12 2.25 -3.26
CA ASP A 280 -18.00 0.80 -3.42
C ASP A 280 -19.06 0.22 -4.36
N ARG A 281 -18.63 -0.72 -5.20
CA ARG A 281 -19.45 -1.44 -6.18
C ARG A 281 -20.73 -2.02 -5.61
N ARG A 282 -20.77 -2.40 -4.33
CA ARG A 282 -21.97 -2.95 -3.67
C ARG A 282 -23.15 -1.95 -3.70
N TRP A 283 -22.88 -0.65 -3.71
CA TRP A 283 -23.88 0.40 -3.84
C TRP A 283 -24.24 0.71 -5.30
N ILE A 284 -23.34 0.41 -6.23
CA ILE A 284 -23.50 0.62 -7.67
C ILE A 284 -24.28 -0.52 -8.33
N SER A 285 -23.93 -1.77 -8.01
CA SER A 285 -24.51 -2.93 -8.66
C SER A 285 -26.03 -3.00 -8.43
N GLY A 286 -26.83 -2.86 -9.48
CA GLY A 286 -28.29 -2.87 -9.36
C GLY A 286 -28.93 -1.56 -8.88
N CYS A 287 -28.19 -0.46 -8.79
CA CYS A 287 -28.71 0.80 -8.23
C CYS A 287 -29.87 1.41 -9.04
N ASP A 288 -29.95 1.12 -10.34
CA ASP A 288 -31.05 1.50 -11.24
C ASP A 288 -32.42 0.96 -10.79
N LYS A 289 -32.44 -0.11 -9.98
CA LYS A 289 -33.66 -0.83 -9.60
C LYS A 289 -33.91 -0.90 -8.09
N ASP A 290 -33.00 -0.40 -7.27
CA ASP A 290 -33.03 -0.54 -5.82
C ASP A 290 -33.19 0.82 -5.12
N PRO A 291 -34.41 1.18 -4.66
CA PRO A 291 -34.66 2.45 -3.98
C PRO A 291 -33.82 2.66 -2.70
N GLY A 292 -33.35 1.59 -2.07
CA GLY A 292 -32.44 1.66 -0.92
C GLY A 292 -31.06 2.15 -1.31
N LYS A 293 -30.48 1.57 -2.37
CA LYS A 293 -29.19 2.01 -2.93
C LYS A 293 -29.28 3.43 -3.48
N GLN A 294 -30.37 3.76 -4.18
CA GLN A 294 -30.63 5.12 -4.68
C GLN A 294 -30.61 6.16 -3.55
N ARG A 295 -31.27 5.86 -2.43
CA ARG A 295 -31.27 6.73 -1.25
C ARG A 295 -29.88 6.89 -0.64
N TYR A 296 -29.09 5.81 -0.57
CA TYR A 296 -27.71 5.87 -0.11
C TYR A 296 -26.86 6.78 -1.01
N ILE A 297 -26.95 6.60 -2.33
CA ILE A 297 -26.22 7.40 -3.33
C ILE A 297 -26.52 8.89 -3.16
N HIS A 298 -27.80 9.25 -3.07
CA HIS A 298 -28.19 10.66 -2.87
C HIS A 298 -27.68 11.24 -1.54
N ASN A 299 -27.72 10.47 -0.44
CA ASN A 299 -27.20 10.90 0.85
C ASN A 299 -25.67 11.10 0.81
N LEU A 300 -24.95 10.20 0.16
CA LEU A 300 -23.51 10.33 -0.02
C LEU A 300 -23.16 11.59 -0.83
N LEU A 301 -23.83 11.80 -1.98
CA LEU A 301 -23.64 12.99 -2.82
C LEU A 301 -23.90 14.29 -2.05
N ASP A 302 -25.01 14.36 -1.29
CA ASP A 302 -25.33 15.52 -0.45
C ASP A 302 -24.22 15.80 0.57
N ARG A 303 -23.76 14.79 1.31
CA ARG A 303 -22.69 14.95 2.30
C ARG A 303 -21.38 15.42 1.67
N VAL A 304 -20.97 14.80 0.58
CA VAL A 304 -19.72 15.11 -0.11
C VAL A 304 -19.73 16.52 -0.71
N SER A 305 -20.88 16.98 -1.19
CA SER A 305 -21.03 18.34 -1.72
C SER A 305 -20.75 19.45 -0.69
N ARG A 306 -20.97 19.19 0.61
CA ARG A 306 -20.83 20.20 1.68
C ARG A 306 -19.40 20.68 1.90
N PHE A 307 -18.41 19.90 1.45
CA PHE A 307 -16.98 20.24 1.52
C PHE A 307 -16.32 20.27 0.14
N ASN A 308 -17.11 20.36 -0.95
CA ASN A 308 -16.64 20.37 -2.34
C ASN A 308 -15.83 19.12 -2.76
N GLY A 309 -16.11 17.97 -2.15
CA GLY A 309 -15.53 16.70 -2.59
C GLY A 309 -16.18 16.19 -3.88
N VAL A 310 -15.53 15.23 -4.54
CA VAL A 310 -15.98 14.63 -5.80
C VAL A 310 -16.25 13.15 -5.60
N VAL A 311 -17.45 12.68 -5.92
CA VAL A 311 -17.80 11.25 -5.84
C VAL A 311 -17.36 10.50 -7.10
N LEU A 312 -16.67 9.37 -6.92
CA LEU A 312 -16.31 8.42 -7.97
C LEU A 312 -17.12 7.13 -7.76
N ALA A 313 -17.99 6.77 -8.69
CA ALA A 313 -18.70 5.48 -8.65
C ALA A 313 -17.84 4.35 -9.22
N GLU A 314 -17.57 3.33 -8.42
CA GLU A 314 -16.70 2.22 -8.80
C GLU A 314 -17.45 0.94 -9.16
N GLY A 315 -16.87 0.17 -10.07
CA GLY A 315 -17.47 -1.07 -10.54
C GLY A 315 -18.76 -0.83 -11.31
N VAL A 316 -18.84 0.20 -12.13
CA VAL A 316 -19.95 0.36 -13.09
C VAL A 316 -19.78 -0.67 -14.23
N GLU A 317 -20.78 -1.54 -14.41
CA GLU A 317 -20.69 -2.62 -15.41
C GLU A 317 -21.85 -2.65 -16.40
N ARG A 318 -22.98 -1.97 -16.09
CA ARG A 318 -24.14 -1.91 -16.98
C ARG A 318 -24.46 -0.47 -17.36
N GLU A 319 -24.88 -0.26 -18.61
CA GLU A 319 -25.35 1.04 -19.10
C GLU A 319 -26.48 1.60 -18.23
N ALA A 320 -27.44 0.77 -17.81
CA ALA A 320 -28.52 1.19 -16.92
C ALA A 320 -28.04 1.73 -15.56
N GLU A 321 -26.95 1.17 -15.01
CA GLU A 321 -26.33 1.69 -13.76
C GLU A 321 -25.73 3.07 -14.04
N TRP A 322 -24.98 3.19 -15.13
CA TRP A 322 -24.37 4.44 -15.54
C TRP A 322 -25.40 5.53 -15.79
N ASP A 323 -26.46 5.24 -16.55
CA ASP A 323 -27.56 6.15 -16.85
C ASP A 323 -28.20 6.70 -15.58
N TYR A 324 -28.52 5.81 -14.64
CA TYR A 324 -29.07 6.21 -13.36
C TYR A 324 -28.10 7.11 -12.58
N LEU A 325 -26.83 6.71 -12.45
CA LEU A 325 -25.83 7.46 -11.69
C LEU A 325 -25.55 8.85 -12.31
N ARG A 326 -25.54 8.95 -13.64
CA ARG A 326 -25.45 10.24 -14.36
C ARG A 326 -26.63 11.15 -14.02
N GLN A 327 -27.85 10.61 -14.08
CA GLN A 327 -29.07 11.36 -13.71
C GLN A 327 -29.08 11.76 -12.22
N ALA A 328 -28.51 10.92 -11.36
CA ALA A 328 -28.36 11.20 -9.93
C ALA A 328 -27.30 12.27 -9.62
N GLY A 329 -26.47 12.65 -10.60
CA GLY A 329 -25.45 13.69 -10.46
C GLY A 329 -24.08 13.18 -10.00
N VAL A 330 -23.79 11.89 -10.14
CA VAL A 330 -22.44 11.36 -9.87
C VAL A 330 -21.47 11.90 -10.93
N PRO A 331 -20.34 12.52 -10.55
CA PRO A 331 -19.48 13.21 -11.51
C PRO A 331 -18.47 12.29 -12.22
N LEU A 332 -17.98 11.25 -11.56
CA LEU A 332 -16.93 10.36 -12.09
C LEU A 332 -17.32 8.89 -11.99
N PHE A 333 -16.80 8.08 -12.93
CA PHE A 333 -17.13 6.66 -13.03
C PHE A 333 -15.91 5.81 -13.35
N GLN A 334 -15.88 4.61 -12.79
CA GLN A 334 -14.89 3.58 -13.08
C GLN A 334 -15.57 2.21 -13.09
N GLY A 335 -15.14 1.33 -13.98
CA GLY A 335 -15.66 -0.04 -14.05
C GLY A 335 -15.45 -0.68 -15.40
N TYR A 336 -15.83 -1.95 -15.53
CA TYR A 336 -15.59 -2.71 -16.76
C TYR A 336 -16.42 -2.21 -17.95
N LEU A 337 -17.45 -1.39 -17.70
CA LEU A 337 -18.16 -0.67 -18.78
C LEU A 337 -17.22 0.26 -19.56
N PHE A 338 -16.23 0.88 -18.89
CA PHE A 338 -15.31 1.86 -19.49
C PHE A 338 -13.95 1.28 -19.84
N GLY A 339 -13.51 0.26 -19.11
CA GLY A 339 -12.26 -0.43 -19.37
C GLY A 339 -11.77 -1.26 -18.18
N ARG A 340 -10.99 -2.29 -18.49
CA ARG A 340 -10.25 -3.06 -17.49
C ARG A 340 -8.89 -2.40 -17.24
N ALA A 341 -8.26 -2.73 -16.11
CA ALA A 341 -6.89 -2.35 -15.84
C ALA A 341 -5.94 -2.96 -16.89
N MET A 342 -5.12 -2.14 -17.53
CA MET A 342 -4.19 -2.54 -18.60
C MET A 342 -2.78 -1.99 -18.35
N PRO A 343 -1.69 -2.61 -18.86
CA PRO A 343 -0.32 -2.12 -18.66
C PRO A 343 -0.03 -0.79 -19.37
N VAL A 344 -0.88 -0.39 -20.32
CA VAL A 344 -0.83 0.89 -21.03
C VAL A 344 -2.20 1.56 -20.95
N PRO A 345 -2.28 2.90 -21.03
CA PRO A 345 -3.55 3.63 -21.04
C PRO A 345 -4.45 3.10 -22.17
N SER A 346 -5.62 2.58 -21.81
CA SER A 346 -6.61 2.13 -22.80
C SER A 346 -7.56 3.29 -23.14
N ALA A 347 -7.79 3.52 -24.44
CA ALA A 347 -8.91 4.34 -24.86
C ALA A 347 -10.23 3.66 -24.48
N VAL A 348 -11.20 4.44 -23.99
CA VAL A 348 -12.57 3.95 -23.77
C VAL A 348 -13.15 3.59 -25.14
N PRO A 349 -13.78 2.41 -25.31
CA PRO A 349 -14.38 2.02 -26.59
C PRO A 349 -15.37 3.10 -27.08
N ALA A 350 -15.21 3.56 -28.31
CA ALA A 350 -16.13 4.50 -28.93
C ALA A 350 -17.51 3.85 -29.09
N GLY A 351 -18.57 4.48 -28.55
CA GLY A 351 -19.96 4.01 -28.68
C GLY A 351 -20.70 3.73 -27.38
N VAL A 352 -20.09 3.93 -26.22
CA VAL A 352 -20.76 3.90 -24.91
C VAL A 352 -21.10 5.34 -24.52
N TYR A 353 -22.34 5.79 -24.77
CA TYR A 353 -22.83 7.12 -24.38
C TYR A 353 -24.17 7.05 -23.68
#